data_AF-A0A2S7DTI2-F1
#
_entry.id   AF-A0A2S7DTI2-F1
#
_cell.length_a   1.000
_cell.length_b   1.000
_cell.length_c   1.000
_cell.angle_alpha   90.00
_cell.angle_beta   90.00
_cell.angle_gamma   90.00
#
_symmetry.space_group_name_H-M   'P 1'
#
loop_
_entity.id
_entity.type
_entity.pdbx_description
1 polymer ?
#
loop_
_entity_poly.entity_id
_entity_poly.type
_entity_poly.pdbx_seq_one_letter_code
_entity_poly.pdbx_strand_id
1 'polypeptide(L)'
;MILTSDGVNYVAKQHRSSAMRDLRIEKVDLALSEMTQDPSEKVALWQWACREMLHETLIGMHQLSHLAGIARHVANDWRAPVDVIAPAKPYLAASALADRRLPQVLDGLGSTHDDHDRADLWRVRYASLIASTLQGMQALAEKHRIDRQAMAVGQLN
;
A
#
# COMPACT_ATOMS: atom_id res chain seq x y z
N MET A 1 43.18 -40.38 -4.57
CA MET A 1 41.76 -40.33 -4.15
C MET A 1 41.40 -38.86 -4.01
N ILE A 2 40.67 -38.31 -4.98
CA ILE A 2 40.34 -36.89 -5.07
C ILE A 2 39.04 -36.69 -4.29
N LEU A 3 39.06 -35.90 -3.23
CA LEU A 3 37.85 -35.45 -2.54
C LEU A 3 37.60 -34.00 -2.95
N THR A 4 36.54 -33.83 -3.73
CA THR A 4 36.07 -32.58 -4.32
C THR A 4 35.42 -31.68 -3.28
N SER A 5 35.82 -30.42 -3.31
CA SER A 5 35.27 -29.29 -2.58
C SER A 5 33.96 -28.84 -3.22
N ASP A 6 32.82 -29.25 -2.67
CA ASP A 6 31.52 -28.61 -2.99
C ASP A 6 30.51 -28.97 -1.91
N GLY A 7 30.04 -27.97 -1.15
CA GLY A 7 29.01 -28.24 -0.14
C GLY A 7 28.70 -27.15 0.88
N VAL A 8 29.27 -25.94 0.77
CA VAL A 8 28.94 -24.86 1.71
C VAL A 8 28.60 -23.59 0.96
N ASN A 9 27.49 -23.59 0.24
CA ASN A 9 26.93 -22.35 -0.33
C ASN A 9 25.40 -22.39 -0.55
N TYR A 10 24.67 -22.97 0.40
CA TYR A 10 23.20 -23.08 0.30
C TYR A 10 22.40 -22.55 1.49
N VAL A 11 23.01 -21.85 2.45
CA VAL A 11 22.29 -21.33 3.63
C VAL A 11 22.62 -19.87 3.95
N ALA A 12 22.75 -19.04 2.92
CA ALA A 12 22.90 -17.58 3.08
C ALA A 12 22.00 -16.76 2.14
N LYS A 13 20.87 -17.33 1.68
CA LYS A 13 19.90 -16.63 0.80
C LYS A 13 18.44 -16.68 1.25
N GLN A 14 18.16 -16.95 2.53
CA GLN A 14 16.79 -16.99 3.05
C GLN A 14 16.51 -16.10 4.27
N HIS A 15 17.41 -15.16 4.58
CA HIS A 15 17.17 -14.12 5.60
C HIS A 15 17.45 -12.70 5.08
N ARG A 16 16.99 -12.40 3.86
CA ARG A 16 16.32 -11.11 3.68
C ARG A 16 14.89 -11.34 4.14
N SER A 17 14.56 -10.81 5.32
CA SER A 17 13.19 -10.64 5.73
C SER A 17 12.38 -10.21 4.51
N SER A 18 11.44 -11.05 4.08
CA SER A 18 10.36 -10.62 3.20
C SER A 18 9.54 -9.64 4.01
N ALA A 19 10.04 -8.41 4.13
CA ALA A 19 9.17 -7.26 4.32
C ALA A 19 8.20 -7.38 3.16
N MET A 20 6.99 -7.84 3.44
CA MET A 20 5.99 -8.14 2.42
C MET A 20 5.95 -6.99 1.44
N ARG A 21 6.54 -7.21 0.26
CA ARG A 21 6.50 -6.25 -0.83
C ARG A 21 5.03 -5.94 -1.05
N ASP A 22 4.70 -4.66 -1.02
CA ASP A 22 3.34 -4.23 -1.28
C ASP A 22 3.02 -4.58 -2.74
N LEU A 23 2.39 -5.73 -2.95
CA LEU A 23 2.07 -6.28 -4.28
C LEU A 23 1.24 -5.32 -5.11
N ARG A 24 0.56 -4.37 -4.46
CA ARG A 24 -0.21 -3.32 -5.14
C ARG A 24 0.74 -2.37 -5.88
N ILE A 25 1.85 -1.98 -5.25
CA ILE A 25 2.90 -1.15 -5.87
C ILE A 25 3.49 -1.86 -7.09
N GLU A 26 3.74 -3.17 -7.00
CA GLU A 26 4.26 -3.95 -8.13
C GLU A 26 3.29 -4.00 -9.31
N LYS A 27 1.97 -4.10 -9.05
CA LYS A 27 0.95 -4.05 -10.11
C LYS A 27 0.88 -2.69 -10.80
N VAL A 28 0.97 -1.62 -10.02
CA VAL A 28 0.98 -0.25 -10.57
C VAL A 28 2.25 -0.03 -11.38
N ASP A 29 3.39 -0.53 -10.90
CA ASP A 29 4.66 -0.49 -11.62
C ASP A 29 4.58 -1.17 -12.99
N LEU A 30 4.01 -2.39 -13.03
CA LEU A 30 3.80 -3.13 -14.27
C LEU A 30 2.91 -2.35 -15.24
N ALA A 31 1.77 -1.86 -14.76
CA ALA A 31 0.84 -1.08 -15.57
C ALA A 31 1.50 0.20 -16.14
N LEU A 32 2.27 0.92 -15.32
CA LEU A 32 3.02 2.11 -15.77
C LEU A 32 4.12 1.78 -16.79
N SER A 33 4.73 0.60 -16.68
CA SER A 33 5.74 0.11 -17.63
C SER A 33 5.13 -0.27 -18.99
N GLU A 34 3.92 -0.83 -19.01
CA GLU A 34 3.21 -1.22 -20.24
C GLU A 34 2.67 -0.02 -21.02
N MET A 35 2.47 1.12 -20.35
CA MET A 35 2.08 2.38 -20.97
C MET A 35 3.25 2.98 -21.76
N THR A 36 3.16 2.92 -23.09
CA THR A 36 4.30 3.22 -23.98
C THR A 36 4.31 4.63 -24.57
N GLN A 37 3.24 5.43 -24.49
CA GLN A 37 3.15 6.63 -25.35
C GLN A 37 2.68 7.95 -24.73
N ASP A 38 1.85 7.97 -23.68
CA ASP A 38 1.31 9.23 -23.13
C ASP A 38 1.75 9.49 -21.67
N PRO A 39 2.62 10.49 -21.42
CA PRO A 39 2.98 10.92 -20.07
C PRO A 39 1.78 11.34 -19.22
N SER A 40 0.73 11.90 -19.82
CA SER A 40 -0.47 12.34 -19.12
C SER A 40 -1.30 11.17 -18.60
N GLU A 41 -1.40 10.08 -19.38
CA GLU A 41 -2.05 8.85 -18.95
C GLU A 41 -1.27 8.19 -17.80
N LYS A 42 0.08 8.22 -17.82
CA LYS A 42 0.88 7.72 -16.69
C LYS A 42 0.63 8.49 -15.40
N VAL A 43 0.54 9.82 -15.49
CA VAL A 43 0.18 10.68 -14.35
C VAL A 43 -1.21 10.31 -13.84
N ALA A 44 -2.19 10.16 -14.74
CA ALA A 44 -3.57 9.81 -14.38
C ALA A 44 -3.67 8.43 -13.70
N LEU A 45 -2.98 7.41 -14.23
CA LEU A 45 -2.90 6.08 -13.62
C LEU A 45 -2.28 6.17 -12.23
N TRP A 46 -1.14 6.85 -12.09
CA TRP A 46 -0.45 6.97 -10.81
C TRP A 46 -1.31 7.69 -9.75
N GLN A 47 -1.96 8.80 -10.13
CA GLN A 47 -2.86 9.54 -9.23
C GLN A 47 -4.06 8.70 -8.82
N TRP A 48 -4.71 8.04 -9.78
CA TRP A 48 -5.83 7.15 -9.52
C TRP A 48 -5.42 6.00 -8.58
N ALA A 49 -4.34 5.28 -8.90
CA ALA A 49 -3.88 4.15 -8.12
C ALA A 49 -3.49 4.55 -6.69
N CYS A 50 -2.84 5.71 -6.51
CA CYS A 50 -2.51 6.23 -5.20
C CYS A 50 -3.78 6.49 -4.37
N ARG A 51 -4.79 7.16 -4.95
CA ARG A 51 -6.07 7.41 -4.28
C ARG A 51 -6.81 6.12 -3.95
N GLU A 52 -6.87 5.17 -4.89
CA GLU A 52 -7.55 3.89 -4.71
C GLU A 52 -6.88 3.05 -3.60
N MET A 53 -5.55 2.95 -3.60
CA MET A 53 -4.81 2.22 -2.56
C MET A 53 -5.03 2.83 -1.17
N LEU A 54 -5.06 4.16 -1.07
CA LEU A 54 -5.37 4.84 0.18
C LEU A 54 -6.83 4.62 0.59
N HIS A 55 -7.78 4.72 -0.35
CA HIS A 55 -9.20 4.48 -0.14
C HIS A 55 -9.45 3.08 0.44
N GLU A 56 -8.92 2.04 -0.21
CA GLU A 56 -9.03 0.66 0.23
C GLU A 56 -8.39 0.43 1.61
N THR A 57 -7.24 1.07 1.87
CA THR A 57 -6.58 0.98 3.19
C THR A 57 -7.42 1.65 4.29
N LEU A 58 -8.04 2.80 3.99
CA LEU A 58 -8.89 3.55 4.93
C LEU A 58 -10.17 2.76 5.27
N ILE A 59 -10.84 2.20 4.26
CA ILE A 59 -12.02 1.34 4.46
C ILE A 59 -11.65 0.12 5.30
N GLY A 60 -10.58 -0.58 4.93
CA GLY A 60 -10.13 -1.77 5.62
C GLY A 60 -9.77 -1.50 7.08
N MET A 61 -9.01 -0.43 7.37
CA MET A 61 -8.67 -0.05 8.74
C MET A 61 -9.90 0.36 9.55
N HIS A 62 -10.90 1.00 8.94
CA HIS A 62 -12.16 1.30 9.60
C HIS A 62 -12.90 0.02 10.01
N GLN A 63 -13.06 -0.91 9.07
CA GLN A 63 -13.70 -2.21 9.34
C GLN A 63 -12.95 -2.99 10.43
N LEU A 64 -11.61 -2.99 10.38
CA LEU A 64 -10.78 -3.60 11.42
C LEU A 64 -11.02 -3.01 12.80
N SER A 65 -11.26 -1.70 12.91
CA SER A 65 -11.52 -1.07 14.20
C SER A 65 -12.82 -1.56 14.84
N HIS A 66 -13.84 -1.86 14.03
CA HIS A 66 -15.09 -2.48 14.50
C HIS A 66 -14.87 -3.94 14.90
N LEU A 67 -14.16 -4.72 14.09
CA LEU A 67 -13.86 -6.12 14.38
C LEU A 67 -13.04 -6.29 15.66
N ALA A 68 -12.10 -5.38 15.93
CA ALA A 68 -11.29 -5.37 17.14
C ALA A 68 -11.98 -4.71 18.35
N GLY A 69 -13.24 -4.27 18.21
CA GLY A 69 -14.03 -3.66 19.29
C GLY A 69 -13.56 -2.27 19.73
N ILE A 70 -12.66 -1.63 18.97
CA ILE A 70 -12.00 -0.36 19.34
C ILE A 70 -12.50 0.85 18.54
N ALA A 71 -13.53 0.71 17.71
CA ALA A 71 -14.03 1.79 16.83
C ALA A 71 -14.28 3.12 17.57
N ARG A 72 -14.82 3.07 18.80
CA ARG A 72 -15.02 4.28 19.63
C ARG A 72 -13.71 4.93 20.06
N HIS A 73 -12.67 4.14 20.30
CA HIS A 73 -11.36 4.62 20.75
C HIS A 73 -10.58 5.31 19.63
N VAL A 74 -10.86 5.00 18.35
CA VAL A 74 -10.12 5.52 17.19
C VAL A 74 -10.95 6.42 16.27
N ALA A 75 -12.19 6.74 16.65
CA ALA A 75 -13.13 7.49 15.81
C ALA A 75 -12.58 8.86 15.36
N ASN A 76 -11.85 9.55 16.24
CA ASN A 76 -11.25 10.87 15.93
C ASN A 76 -10.00 10.77 15.04
N ASP A 77 -9.38 9.59 14.97
CA ASP A 77 -8.14 9.35 14.21
C ASP A 77 -8.44 8.80 12.81
N TRP A 78 -9.65 8.27 12.62
CA TRP A 78 -10.13 7.81 11.32
C TRP A 78 -10.39 8.99 10.38
N ARG A 79 -9.94 8.85 9.14
CA ARG A 79 -10.28 9.77 8.05
C ARG A 79 -11.22 9.06 7.10
N ALA A 80 -12.30 9.74 6.72
CA ALA A 80 -13.21 9.21 5.71
C ALA A 80 -12.43 8.88 4.42
N PRO A 81 -12.75 7.78 3.73
CA PRO A 81 -12.15 7.45 2.45
C PRO A 81 -12.31 8.62 1.48
N VAL A 82 -11.25 8.92 0.73
CA VAL A 82 -11.32 9.95 -0.32
C VAL A 82 -12.14 9.38 -1.46
N ASP A 83 -13.17 10.10 -1.92
CA ASP A 83 -13.94 9.68 -3.08
C ASP A 83 -13.03 9.57 -4.31
N VAL A 84 -12.96 8.37 -4.90
CA VAL A 84 -12.18 8.15 -6.11
C VAL A 84 -13.09 8.41 -7.30
N ILE A 85 -13.08 9.64 -7.82
CA ILE A 85 -13.68 9.94 -9.13
C ILE A 85 -12.72 9.40 -10.20
N ALA A 86 -12.92 8.15 -10.59
CA ALA A 86 -12.12 7.49 -11.61
C ALA A 86 -12.55 7.96 -13.02
N PRO A 87 -11.61 8.26 -13.93
CA PRO A 87 -11.93 8.46 -15.33
C PRO A 87 -12.49 7.17 -15.97
N ALA A 88 -13.13 7.29 -17.13
CA ALA A 88 -13.86 6.22 -17.82
C ALA A 88 -13.04 4.96 -18.20
N LYS A 89 -11.73 4.93 -17.95
CA LYS A 89 -10.84 3.78 -18.18
C LYS A 89 -10.18 3.35 -16.88
N PRO A 90 -10.69 2.30 -16.19
CA PRO A 90 -9.98 1.74 -15.05
C PRO A 90 -8.75 0.98 -15.55
N TYR A 91 -7.57 1.51 -15.26
CA TYR A 91 -6.28 0.90 -15.62
C TYR A 91 -6.06 -0.46 -14.94
N LEU A 92 -6.62 -0.62 -13.73
CA LEU A 92 -6.64 -1.86 -12.95
C LEU A 92 -8.02 -1.98 -12.28
N ALA A 93 -8.41 -3.21 -11.90
CA ALA A 93 -9.57 -3.38 -11.03
C ALA A 93 -9.26 -2.85 -9.61
N ALA A 94 -10.18 -2.11 -8.99
CA ALA A 94 -10.03 -1.58 -7.62
C ALA A 94 -9.64 -2.68 -6.61
N SER A 95 -10.28 -3.85 -6.71
CA SER A 95 -9.97 -5.02 -5.87
C SER A 95 -8.52 -5.53 -6.01
N ALA A 96 -7.84 -5.21 -7.11
CA ALA A 96 -6.43 -5.53 -7.27
C ALA A 96 -5.52 -4.67 -6.37
N LEU A 97 -6.03 -3.54 -5.87
CA LEU A 97 -5.38 -2.56 -5.01
C LEU A 97 -5.83 -2.63 -3.53
N ALA A 98 -6.62 -3.65 -3.17
CA ALA A 98 -6.98 -3.92 -1.77
C ALA A 98 -5.73 -4.26 -0.93
N ASP A 99 -5.63 -3.68 0.29
CA ASP A 99 -4.48 -3.90 1.17
C ASP A 99 -4.50 -5.30 1.81
N ARG A 100 -3.69 -6.21 1.28
CA ARG A 100 -3.62 -7.60 1.76
C ARG A 100 -2.88 -7.77 3.08
N ARG A 101 -2.36 -6.68 3.66
CA ARG A 101 -1.69 -6.70 4.98
C ARG A 101 -2.69 -6.57 6.13
N LEU A 102 -3.93 -6.17 5.85
CA LEU A 102 -4.98 -5.96 6.85
C LEU A 102 -5.27 -7.17 7.76
N PRO A 103 -5.31 -8.42 7.27
CA PRO A 103 -5.48 -9.58 8.15
C PRO A 103 -4.39 -9.69 9.23
N GLN A 104 -3.13 -9.40 8.89
CA GLN A 104 -2.02 -9.43 9.85
C GLN A 104 -2.11 -8.31 10.88
N VAL A 105 -2.69 -7.17 10.49
CA VAL A 105 -2.99 -6.10 11.44
C VAL A 105 -4.03 -6.58 12.44
N LEU A 106 -5.11 -7.22 11.98
CA LEU A 106 -6.14 -7.79 12.86
C LEU A 106 -5.55 -8.80 13.85
N ASP A 107 -4.76 -9.75 13.34
CA ASP A 107 -4.11 -10.78 14.16
C ASP A 107 -3.22 -10.14 15.22
N GLY A 108 -2.46 -9.10 14.85
CA GLY A 108 -1.63 -8.33 15.78
C GLY A 108 -2.44 -7.62 16.87
N LEU A 109 -3.58 -7.03 16.52
CA LEU A 109 -4.48 -6.39 17.50
C LEU A 109 -5.07 -7.40 18.50
N GLY A 110 -5.36 -8.63 18.07
CA GLY A 110 -5.91 -9.68 18.93
C GLY A 110 -4.95 -10.16 20.04
N SER A 111 -3.66 -9.83 19.95
CA SER A 111 -2.66 -10.23 20.95
C SER A 111 -2.69 -9.38 22.24
N THR A 112 -3.41 -8.26 22.22
CA THR A 112 -3.46 -7.29 23.30
C THR A 112 -4.78 -7.37 24.08
N HIS A 113 -4.69 -7.45 25.41
CA HIS A 113 -5.84 -7.65 26.28
C HIS A 113 -6.53 -6.34 26.69
N ASP A 114 -5.88 -5.19 26.50
CA ASP A 114 -6.39 -3.86 26.81
C ASP A 114 -6.86 -3.09 25.55
N ASP A 115 -7.99 -2.40 25.66
CA ASP A 115 -8.62 -1.68 24.55
C ASP A 115 -7.83 -0.44 24.11
N HIS A 116 -7.16 0.26 25.05
CA HIS A 116 -6.31 1.41 24.75
C HIS A 116 -5.03 0.98 24.05
N ASP A 117 -4.37 -0.07 24.54
CA ASP A 117 -3.19 -0.62 23.89
C ASP A 117 -3.53 -1.14 22.47
N ARG A 118 -4.70 -1.76 22.28
CA ARG A 118 -5.19 -2.12 20.93
C ARG A 118 -5.40 -0.89 20.05
N ALA A 119 -6.00 0.17 20.59
CA ALA A 119 -6.21 1.41 19.85
C ALA A 119 -4.88 2.08 19.43
N ASP A 120 -3.89 2.10 20.31
CA ASP A 120 -2.56 2.64 20.00
C ASP A 120 -1.83 1.81 18.96
N LEU A 121 -1.89 0.48 19.06
CA LEU A 121 -1.36 -0.41 18.04
C LEU A 121 -2.07 -0.20 16.69
N TRP A 122 -3.40 -0.01 16.70
CA TRP A 122 -4.17 0.30 15.50
C TRP A 122 -3.70 1.59 14.84
N ARG A 123 -3.48 2.67 15.63
CA ARG A 123 -2.97 3.96 15.12
C ARG A 123 -1.60 3.83 14.49
N VAL A 124 -0.69 3.13 15.15
CA VAL A 124 0.67 2.90 14.65
C VAL A 124 0.65 2.10 13.35
N ARG A 125 -0.18 1.05 13.27
CA ARG A 125 -0.33 0.25 12.05
C ARG A 125 -0.97 1.05 10.92
N TYR A 126 -2.02 1.81 11.23
CA TYR A 126 -2.68 2.69 10.27
C TYR A 126 -1.69 3.68 9.66
N ALA A 127 -0.95 4.42 10.49
CA ALA A 127 0.07 5.37 10.04
C ALA A 127 1.17 4.68 9.20
N SER A 128 1.60 3.49 9.61
CA SER A 128 2.61 2.71 8.89
C SER A 128 2.15 2.26 7.49
N LEU A 129 0.90 1.79 7.35
CA LEU A 129 0.35 1.37 6.06
C LEU A 129 0.22 2.56 5.09
N ILE A 130 -0.25 3.71 5.59
CA ILE A 130 -0.37 4.94 4.80
C ILE A 130 1.03 5.41 4.37
N ALA A 131 1.99 5.49 5.30
CA ALA A 131 3.35 5.90 4.99
C ALA A 131 4.01 4.97 3.97
N SER A 132 3.87 3.65 4.13
CA SER A 132 4.40 2.65 3.19
C SER A 132 3.79 2.79 1.79
N THR A 133 2.48 3.04 1.70
CA THR A 133 1.78 3.28 0.44
C THR A 133 2.31 4.53 -0.26
N LEU A 134 2.39 5.66 0.46
CA LEU A 134 2.87 6.92 -0.10
C LEU A 134 4.34 6.84 -0.53
N GLN A 135 5.20 6.19 0.26
CA GLN A 135 6.60 5.98 -0.07
C GLN A 135 6.76 5.11 -1.33
N GLY A 136 6.00 4.02 -1.44
CA GLY A 136 6.00 3.16 -2.63
C GLY A 136 5.56 3.93 -3.87
N MET A 137 4.48 4.71 -3.77
CA MET A 137 4.00 5.53 -4.89
C MET A 137 4.99 6.63 -5.27
N GLN A 138 5.65 7.28 -4.31
CA GLN A 138 6.70 8.26 -4.58
C GLN A 138 7.89 7.62 -5.33
N ALA A 139 8.32 6.42 -4.94
CA ALA A 139 9.37 5.69 -5.64
C ALA A 139 8.96 5.33 -7.08
N LEU A 140 7.69 4.99 -7.33
CA LEU A 140 7.19 4.78 -8.69
C LEU A 140 7.16 6.07 -9.51
N ALA A 141 6.77 7.20 -8.91
CA ALA A 141 6.79 8.49 -9.59
C ALA A 141 8.20 8.84 -10.08
N GLU A 142 9.21 8.60 -9.23
CA GLU A 142 10.62 8.80 -9.58
C GLU A 142 11.08 7.84 -10.69
N LYS A 143 10.77 6.54 -10.55
CA LYS A 143 11.13 5.51 -11.53
C LYS A 143 10.56 5.81 -12.92
N HIS A 144 9.31 6.26 -12.99
CA HIS A 144 8.58 6.49 -14.24
C HIS A 144 8.65 7.95 -14.72
N ARG A 145 9.45 8.81 -14.08
CA ARG A 145 9.60 10.24 -14.39
C ARG A 145 8.26 10.99 -14.44
N ILE A 146 7.39 10.71 -13.48
CA ILE A 146 6.10 11.38 -13.32
C ILE A 146 6.38 12.73 -12.65
N ASP A 147 6.43 13.80 -13.46
CA ASP A 147 6.78 15.14 -12.99
C ASP A 147 5.73 15.75 -12.03
N ARG A 148 6.20 16.33 -10.93
CA ARG A 148 5.36 17.05 -9.94
C ARG A 148 4.58 18.22 -10.54
N GLN A 149 5.06 18.83 -11.62
CA GLN A 149 4.36 19.94 -12.28
C GLN A 149 3.09 19.49 -13.02
N ALA A 150 3.04 18.26 -13.53
CA ALA A 150 1.79 17.67 -14.02
C ALA A 150 0.82 17.28 -12.88
N MET A 151 1.33 17.10 -11.66
CA MET A 151 0.52 16.79 -10.48
C MET A 151 -0.30 18.00 -9.96
N ALA A 152 0.09 19.23 -10.30
CA ALA A 152 -0.60 20.46 -9.90
C ALA A 152 -1.69 20.92 -10.89
N VAL A 153 -1.64 20.49 -12.15
CA VAL A 153 -2.55 20.95 -13.21
C VAL A 153 -3.99 20.42 -13.02
N GLY A 154 -4.18 19.37 -12.21
CA GLY A 154 -5.51 18.82 -11.87
C GLY A 154 -6.27 19.56 -10.76
N GLN A 155 -5.73 20.65 -10.20
CA GLN A 155 -6.39 21.46 -9.16
C GLN A 155 -6.94 22.82 -9.67
N LEU A 156 -6.84 23.11 -10.97
CA LEU A 156 -7.22 24.42 -11.53
C LEU A 156 -8.26 24.38 -12.66
N ASN A 157 -8.98 23.26 -12.85
CA ASN A 157 -10.15 23.21 -13.72
C ASN A 157 -11.34 22.58 -13.00
#